data_AF-A0A517Q8R0-F1
#
_entry.id   AF-A0A517Q8R0-F1
#
_cell.length_a   1.000
_cell.length_b   1.000
_cell.length_c   1.000
_cell.angle_alpha   90.00
_cell.angle_beta   90.00
_cell.angle_gamma   90.00
#
_symmetry.space_group_name_H-M   'P 1'
#
loop_
_entity.id
_entity.type
_entity.pdbx_description
1 polymer ?
#
loop_
_entity_poly.entity_id
_entity_poly.type
_entity_poly.pdbx_seq_one_letter_code
_entity_poly.pdbx_strand_id
1 'polypeptide(L)'
;MKKKLPLATLPSYRAVWRWHFYAGLYCIPFVLFLSISGTLYLFQTEIEQWIDRPYNQLEVTATASTSVPAGIVQAAEAAFPGSAFRFYQVPQSPVAAAQVMLLHDQSRLRTYVHPQTLQVLHSVREEDRFMRVVRRLHGELWLGENGSYLVELAACWTIVLVLSGLFLWWPRNAQGLGGVVYPRLRKGSKTFWRDIHSVSGIWISVLVLILIMTGLPWSKFWGGYFKEVRKLTNTAPQRQTWSTRSSFRDEPPADGYDVRELNRVVETVSVLELAQPIQISPPAGKTKAWTVQSLTPNRPQRVTLAVDGQSGEVLSRHDFHNLHPVDKVVNTGIAFHEGQLFGWPNQLLGVLTTAGLVTMSLSGVVLWWRRRQPNTLGAPALPGESRVSLVLIGLVVLLGIALPLFGLSLVLMLLAEWLVFSRFSGLKSWLGLSVAFLLLSVSGCGANLLEQGTEATVTVAGEPIIDVRVTVFLMQDGQPVELGSAVSRAEGKLKFIQPKSAGPLVLGPGDYRFTVETVGAPLVIPKEYRAPATTPLQVTLPSTDGITLTLPEPESGKR
;
A
#
# COMPACT_ATOMS: atom_id res chain seq x y z
N MET A 1 16.77 -37.61 2.31
CA MET A 1 15.97 -37.36 1.10
C MET A 1 15.04 -36.17 1.34
N LYS A 2 15.30 -35.00 0.73
CA LYS A 2 14.37 -33.86 0.78
C LYS A 2 13.26 -34.11 -0.26
N LYS A 3 12.06 -34.50 0.17
CA LYS A 3 10.88 -34.58 -0.71
C LYS A 3 10.66 -33.19 -1.31
N LYS A 4 11.03 -33.00 -2.58
CA LYS A 4 10.65 -31.81 -3.35
C LYS A 4 9.12 -31.84 -3.43
N LEU A 5 8.45 -30.81 -2.90
CA LEU A 5 7.02 -30.64 -3.12
C LEU A 5 6.75 -30.69 -4.64
N PRO A 6 5.70 -31.39 -5.09
CA PRO A 6 5.37 -31.47 -6.51
C PRO A 6 5.18 -30.07 -7.09
N LEU A 7 5.77 -29.80 -8.26
CA LEU A 7 5.80 -28.49 -8.94
C LEU A 7 4.41 -27.82 -9.11
N ALA A 8 3.32 -28.58 -9.01
CA ALA A 8 1.94 -28.08 -9.06
C ALA A 8 1.50 -27.28 -7.82
N THR A 9 2.21 -27.35 -6.69
CA THR A 9 1.80 -26.71 -5.43
C THR A 9 2.41 -25.32 -5.21
N LEU A 10 3.47 -24.92 -5.92
CA LEU A 10 4.15 -23.63 -5.71
C LEU A 10 3.54 -22.50 -6.56
N PRO A 11 3.46 -21.26 -6.04
CA PRO A 11 2.97 -20.11 -6.80
C PRO A 11 3.71 -19.95 -8.13
N SER A 12 2.97 -19.82 -9.24
CA SER A 12 3.58 -19.46 -10.51
C SER A 12 4.23 -18.09 -10.40
N TYR A 13 5.54 -18.04 -10.66
CA TYR A 13 6.31 -16.79 -10.71
C TYR A 13 5.67 -15.76 -11.67
N ARG A 14 5.16 -16.22 -12.81
CA ARG A 14 4.50 -15.35 -13.82
C ARG A 14 3.21 -14.75 -13.29
N ALA A 15 2.38 -15.55 -12.62
CA ALA A 15 1.14 -15.07 -12.03
C ALA A 15 1.45 -14.00 -10.97
N VAL A 16 2.34 -14.29 -10.03
CA VAL A 16 2.74 -13.34 -8.97
C VAL A 16 3.32 -12.06 -9.57
N TRP A 17 4.13 -12.16 -10.63
CA TRP A 17 4.67 -10.99 -11.32
C TRP A 17 3.59 -10.11 -11.96
N ARG A 18 2.61 -10.72 -12.65
CA ARG A 18 1.49 -9.98 -13.25
C ARG A 18 0.66 -9.27 -12.18
N TRP A 19 0.34 -9.98 -11.09
CA TRP A 19 -0.39 -9.42 -9.96
C TRP A 19 0.36 -8.28 -9.28
N HIS A 20 1.66 -8.47 -9.04
CA HIS A 20 2.53 -7.41 -8.51
C HIS A 20 2.54 -6.18 -9.42
N PHE A 21 2.57 -6.37 -10.75
CA PHE A 21 2.49 -5.27 -11.69
C PHE A 21 1.18 -4.49 -11.58
N TYR A 22 0.02 -5.15 -11.65
CA TYR A 22 -1.29 -4.47 -11.62
C TYR A 22 -1.55 -3.82 -10.26
N ALA A 23 -1.23 -4.51 -9.17
CA ALA A 23 -1.29 -3.94 -7.82
C ALA A 23 -0.38 -2.72 -7.71
N GLY A 24 0.81 -2.78 -8.31
CA GLY A 24 1.78 -1.69 -8.32
C GLY A 24 1.23 -0.47 -9.05
N LEU A 25 0.66 -0.67 -10.24
CA LEU A 25 0.05 0.39 -11.03
C LEU A 25 -1.07 1.11 -10.26
N TYR A 26 -1.91 0.35 -9.54
CA TYR A 26 -2.94 0.91 -8.67
C TYR A 26 -2.34 1.68 -7.47
N CYS A 27 -1.36 1.10 -6.79
CA CYS A 27 -0.81 1.68 -5.54
C CYS A 27 0.10 2.88 -5.76
N ILE A 28 0.80 3.00 -6.90
CA ILE A 28 1.78 4.07 -7.16
C ILE A 28 1.27 5.48 -6.81
N PRO A 29 0.11 5.97 -7.33
CA PRO A 29 -0.34 7.33 -7.04
C PRO A 29 -0.59 7.55 -5.54
N PHE A 30 -1.18 6.56 -4.86
CA PHE A 30 -1.44 6.63 -3.42
C PHE A 30 -0.15 6.59 -2.62
N VAL A 31 0.71 5.60 -2.84
CA VAL A 31 1.98 5.44 -2.12
C VAL A 31 2.88 6.66 -2.32
N LEU A 32 2.95 7.22 -3.52
CA LEU A 32 3.71 8.43 -3.79
C LEU A 32 3.19 9.62 -2.97
N PHE A 33 1.88 9.87 -3.03
CA PHE A 33 1.24 10.95 -2.28
C PHE A 33 1.36 10.78 -0.76
N LEU A 34 1.13 9.56 -0.26
CA LEU A 34 1.23 9.20 1.16
C LEU A 34 2.67 9.31 1.67
N SER A 35 3.66 8.98 0.85
CA SER A 35 5.07 9.12 1.22
C SER A 35 5.47 10.59 1.39
N ILE A 36 5.00 11.47 0.50
CA ILE A 36 5.27 12.91 0.57
C ILE A 36 4.55 13.54 1.77
N SER A 37 3.24 13.32 1.89
CA SER A 37 2.45 13.84 3.03
C SER A 37 2.89 13.26 4.37
N GLY A 38 3.25 11.98 4.42
CA GLY A 38 3.78 11.32 5.61
C GLY A 38 5.13 11.91 6.04
N THR A 39 6.01 12.23 5.08
CA THR A 39 7.29 12.90 5.37
C THR A 39 7.08 14.25 6.03
N LEU A 40 6.12 15.05 5.56
CA LEU A 40 5.76 16.32 6.22
C LEU A 40 5.24 16.07 7.64
N TYR A 41 4.43 15.03 7.83
CA TYR A 41 3.83 14.73 9.13
C TYR A 41 4.83 14.20 10.18
N LEU A 42 5.94 13.56 9.76
CA LEU A 42 7.03 13.16 10.66
C LEU A 42 7.62 14.35 11.44
N PHE A 43 7.60 15.54 10.83
CA PHE A 43 8.12 16.79 11.37
C PHE A 43 7.00 17.70 11.90
N GLN A 44 5.84 17.14 12.28
CA GLN A 44 4.71 17.94 12.76
C GLN A 44 5.08 18.88 13.91
N THR A 45 5.89 18.42 14.86
CA THR A 45 6.26 19.17 16.07
C THR A 45 7.13 20.37 15.69
N GLU A 46 8.14 20.14 14.86
CA GLU A 46 9.10 21.15 14.41
C GLU A 46 8.41 22.21 13.54
N ILE A 47 7.52 21.78 12.65
CA ILE A 47 6.79 22.70 11.77
C ILE A 47 5.76 23.50 12.57
N GLU A 48 5.04 22.89 13.51
CA GLU A 48 4.13 23.63 14.39
C GLU A 48 4.89 24.64 15.27
N GLN A 49 6.04 24.27 15.83
CA GLN A 49 6.89 25.21 16.59
C GLN A 49 7.37 26.37 15.73
N TRP A 50 7.70 26.12 14.46
CA TRP A 50 8.10 27.16 13.52
C TRP A 50 6.95 28.11 13.19
N ILE A 51 5.75 27.57 12.92
CA ILE A 51 4.54 28.37 12.65
C ILE A 51 4.13 29.19 13.89
N ASP A 52 4.15 28.56 15.07
CA ASP A 52 3.72 29.17 16.33
C ASP A 52 4.81 30.04 16.97
N ARG A 53 5.99 30.19 16.34
CA ARG A 53 7.13 30.97 16.87
C ARG A 53 6.75 32.40 17.30
N PRO A 54 5.93 33.18 16.55
CA PRO A 54 5.52 34.52 16.98
C PRO A 54 4.74 34.54 18.29
N TYR A 55 4.15 33.41 18.69
CA TYR A 55 3.35 33.27 19.90
C TYR A 55 4.09 32.55 21.03
N ASN A 56 5.25 31.94 20.77
CA ASN A 56 6.03 31.20 21.76
C ASN A 56 7.17 32.03 22.39
N GLN A 57 7.47 33.20 21.82
CA GLN A 57 8.55 34.10 22.26
C GLN A 57 8.03 35.54 22.37
N LEU A 58 7.08 35.75 23.27
CA LEU A 58 6.48 37.06 23.51
C LEU A 58 7.40 37.94 24.37
N GLU A 59 7.33 39.25 24.13
CA GLU A 59 7.94 40.23 25.03
C GLU A 59 7.10 40.33 26.31
N VAL A 60 7.57 39.66 27.36
CA VAL A 60 6.95 39.73 28.69
C VAL A 60 7.77 40.63 29.61
N THR A 61 7.07 41.44 30.41
CA THR A 61 7.74 42.31 31.38
C THR A 61 8.08 41.50 32.62
N ALA A 62 9.36 41.44 33.01
CA ALA A 62 9.83 40.62 34.13
C ALA A 62 9.16 40.95 35.48
N THR A 63 8.70 42.18 35.67
CA THR A 63 8.01 42.65 36.89
C THR A 63 6.48 42.50 36.82
N ALA A 64 5.91 42.23 35.65
CA ALA A 64 4.47 42.04 35.51
C ALA A 64 4.08 40.61 35.85
N SER A 65 3.10 40.45 36.74
CA SER A 65 2.55 39.13 37.09
C SER A 65 1.82 38.53 35.89
N THR A 66 2.02 37.23 35.65
CA THR A 66 1.21 36.49 34.68
C THR A 66 -0.22 36.39 35.19
N SER A 67 -1.20 36.60 34.30
CA SER A 67 -2.61 36.45 34.64
C SER A 67 -2.93 35.01 35.01
N VAL A 68 -3.85 34.83 35.96
CA VAL A 68 -4.32 33.51 36.35
C VAL A 68 -5.02 32.80 35.17
N PRO A 69 -4.88 31.47 35.02
CA PRO A 69 -5.46 30.71 33.90
C PRO A 69 -6.94 30.98 33.63
N ALA A 70 -7.75 31.13 34.68
CA ALA A 70 -9.18 31.46 34.56
C ALA A 70 -9.42 32.81 33.88
N GLY A 71 -8.59 33.83 34.18
CA GLY A 71 -8.68 35.14 33.54
C GLY A 71 -8.32 35.10 32.06
N ILE A 72 -7.38 34.23 31.68
CA ILE A 72 -7.02 33.97 30.27
C ILE A 72 -8.21 33.33 29.52
N VAL A 73 -8.86 32.32 30.12
CA VAL A 73 -10.05 31.70 29.53
C VAL A 73 -11.17 32.71 29.37
N GLN A 74 -11.44 33.52 30.40
CA GLN A 74 -12.46 34.57 30.37
C GLN A 74 -12.18 35.62 29.28
N ALA A 75 -10.92 36.04 29.12
CA ALA A 75 -10.54 36.97 28.05
C ALA A 75 -10.74 36.35 26.66
N ALA A 76 -10.45 35.06 26.48
CA ALA A 76 -10.70 34.35 25.24
C ALA A 76 -12.21 34.24 24.94
N GLU A 77 -13.04 33.89 25.92
CA GLU A 77 -14.50 33.81 25.76
C GLU A 77 -15.13 35.18 25.49
N ALA A 78 -14.63 36.24 26.13
CA ALA A 78 -15.09 37.62 25.90
C ALA A 78 -14.80 38.11 24.47
N ALA A 79 -13.68 37.66 23.88
CA ALA A 79 -13.34 38.00 22.49
C ALA A 79 -14.23 37.28 21.45
N PHE A 80 -14.87 36.17 21.84
CA PHE A 80 -15.77 35.39 20.98
C PHE A 80 -17.11 35.12 21.70
N PRO A 81 -18.02 36.12 21.77
CA PRO A 81 -19.31 35.95 22.44
C PRO A 81 -20.09 34.73 21.93
N GLY A 82 -20.70 33.98 22.84
CA GLY A 82 -21.41 32.73 22.51
C GLY A 82 -20.49 31.53 22.24
N SER A 83 -19.17 31.69 22.40
CA SER A 83 -18.26 30.55 22.45
C SER A 83 -18.35 29.80 23.79
N ALA A 84 -17.88 28.56 23.80
CA ALA A 84 -17.80 27.74 25.00
C ALA A 84 -16.40 27.17 25.19
N PHE A 85 -15.82 27.32 26.38
CA PHE A 85 -14.56 26.71 26.76
C PHE A 85 -14.53 25.18 26.55
N ARG A 86 -13.41 24.66 26.04
CA ARG A 86 -13.18 23.22 25.79
C ARG A 86 -11.94 22.68 26.48
N PHE A 87 -10.81 23.37 26.35
CA PHE A 87 -9.63 23.08 27.15
C PHE A 87 -8.67 24.25 27.19
N TYR A 88 -7.89 24.31 28.25
CA TYR A 88 -6.74 25.18 28.41
C TYR A 88 -5.47 24.34 28.16
N GLN A 89 -4.60 24.79 27.26
CA GLN A 89 -3.30 24.16 27.05
C GLN A 89 -2.23 24.94 27.84
N VAL A 90 -1.54 24.22 28.72
CA VAL A 90 -0.52 24.82 29.58
C VAL A 90 0.66 25.31 28.71
N PRO A 91 1.07 26.59 28.83
CA PRO A 91 2.23 27.11 28.12
C PRO A 91 3.49 26.30 28.46
N GLN A 92 4.33 26.01 27.47
CA GLN A 92 5.61 25.32 27.68
C GLN A 92 6.70 26.25 28.26
N SER A 93 6.45 27.56 28.26
CA SER A 93 7.36 28.61 28.71
C SER A 93 6.55 29.79 29.25
N PRO A 94 7.05 30.52 30.26
CA PRO A 94 6.37 31.72 30.77
C PRO A 94 6.28 32.85 29.74
N VAL A 95 7.08 32.81 28.67
CA VAL A 95 7.06 33.79 27.59
C VAL A 95 6.21 33.35 26.39
N ALA A 96 5.49 32.23 26.50
CA ALA A 96 4.60 31.75 25.45
C ALA A 96 3.15 32.20 25.70
N ALA A 97 2.41 32.41 24.62
CA ALA A 97 0.98 32.61 24.64
C ALA A 97 0.30 31.39 25.27
N ALA A 98 -0.69 31.67 26.13
CA ALA A 98 -1.60 30.64 26.55
C ALA A 98 -2.56 30.30 25.42
N GLN A 99 -2.81 29.01 25.22
CA GLN A 99 -3.72 28.56 24.17
C GLN A 99 -5.01 28.06 24.81
N VAL A 100 -6.13 28.64 24.41
CA VAL A 100 -7.47 28.27 24.85
C VAL A 100 -8.21 27.70 23.65
N MET A 101 -8.75 26.50 23.79
CA MET A 101 -9.66 25.93 22.80
C MET A 101 -11.09 26.30 23.17
N LEU A 102 -11.76 26.95 22.24
CA LEU A 102 -13.17 27.32 22.31
C LEU A 102 -13.96 26.53 21.27
N LEU A 103 -15.23 26.28 21.54
CA LEU A 103 -16.21 25.93 20.52
C LEU A 103 -17.00 27.18 20.18
N HIS A 104 -16.95 27.63 18.93
CA HIS A 104 -17.65 28.81 18.44
C HIS A 104 -18.24 28.48 17.07
N ASP A 105 -19.55 28.71 16.87
CA ASP A 105 -20.26 28.36 15.63
C ASP A 105 -20.02 26.93 15.14
N GLN A 106 -20.12 25.97 16.07
CA GLN A 106 -19.84 24.53 15.85
C GLN A 106 -18.41 24.20 15.36
N SER A 107 -17.53 25.19 15.32
CA SER A 107 -16.14 25.07 14.90
C SER A 107 -15.22 25.19 16.11
N ARG A 108 -14.12 24.43 16.11
CA ARG A 108 -13.14 24.51 17.19
C ARG A 108 -12.17 25.64 16.90
N LEU A 109 -12.14 26.63 17.76
CA LEU A 109 -11.28 27.80 17.62
C LEU A 109 -10.15 27.73 18.65
N ARG A 110 -8.91 27.63 18.16
CA ARG A 110 -7.72 27.77 18.99
C ARG A 110 -7.37 29.24 19.09
N THR A 111 -7.41 29.77 20.30
CA THR A 111 -7.16 31.17 20.61
C THR A 111 -5.86 31.32 21.39
N TYR A 112 -4.96 32.17 20.92
CA TYR A 112 -3.67 32.48 21.53
C TYR A 112 -3.82 33.79 22.30
N VAL A 113 -3.62 33.74 23.60
CA VAL A 113 -3.83 34.86 24.52
C VAL A 113 -2.51 35.23 25.19
N HIS A 114 -2.20 36.52 25.20
CA HIS A 114 -1.02 37.03 25.86
C HIS A 114 -1.12 36.80 27.39
N PRO A 115 -0.11 36.18 28.03
CA PRO A 115 -0.20 35.74 29.43
C PRO A 115 -0.31 36.90 30.43
N GLN A 116 0.26 38.07 30.13
CA GLN A 116 0.19 39.26 31.01
C GLN A 116 -0.95 40.21 30.65
N THR A 117 -1.05 40.67 29.40
CA THR A 117 -2.01 41.70 28.97
C THR A 117 -3.42 41.18 28.68
N LEU A 118 -3.64 39.86 28.64
CA LEU A 118 -4.89 39.21 28.24
C LEU A 118 -5.35 39.53 26.80
N GLN A 119 -4.51 40.17 25.99
CA GLN A 119 -4.81 40.44 24.60
C GLN A 119 -4.89 39.14 23.81
N VAL A 120 -5.94 38.96 23.02
CA VAL A 120 -6.01 37.90 22.01
C VAL A 120 -5.06 38.26 20.86
N LEU A 121 -4.01 37.47 20.70
CA LEU A 121 -2.95 37.67 19.71
C LEU A 121 -3.30 37.04 18.36
N HIS A 122 -3.96 35.89 18.41
CA HIS A 122 -4.34 35.12 17.23
C HIS A 122 -5.49 34.17 17.54
N SER A 123 -6.28 33.86 16.52
CA SER A 123 -7.26 32.80 16.58
C SER A 123 -7.32 32.08 15.24
N VAL A 124 -7.44 30.75 15.29
CA VAL A 124 -7.48 29.92 14.08
C VAL A 124 -8.40 28.73 14.32
N ARG A 125 -9.18 28.36 13.30
CA ARG A 125 -9.95 27.12 13.35
C ARG A 125 -8.99 25.94 13.43
N GLU A 126 -9.19 25.05 14.39
CA GLU A 126 -8.29 23.93 14.66
C GLU A 126 -8.15 23.03 13.42
N GLU A 127 -9.24 22.81 12.68
CA GLU A 127 -9.25 22.07 11.41
C GLU A 127 -8.46 22.73 10.28
N ASP A 128 -8.26 24.05 10.32
CA ASP A 128 -7.52 24.80 9.29
C ASP A 128 -6.01 24.89 9.58
N ARG A 129 -5.56 24.46 10.78
CA ARG A 129 -4.12 24.42 11.08
C ARG A 129 -3.40 23.55 10.05
N PHE A 130 -2.25 24.02 9.58
CA PHE A 130 -1.49 23.37 8.51
C PHE A 130 -1.26 21.87 8.74
N MET A 131 -0.82 21.47 9.94
CA MET A 131 -0.60 20.04 10.23
C MET A 131 -1.88 19.22 10.33
N ARG A 132 -3.01 19.84 10.63
CA ARG A 132 -4.33 19.19 10.61
C ARG A 132 -4.79 18.94 9.19
N VAL A 133 -4.52 19.89 8.28
CA VAL A 133 -4.72 19.73 6.83
C VAL A 133 -3.84 18.61 6.28
N VAL A 134 -2.53 18.60 6.59
CA VAL A 134 -1.60 17.55 6.16
C VAL A 134 -2.05 16.18 6.66
N ARG A 135 -2.45 16.06 7.94
CA ARG A 135 -2.98 14.81 8.50
C ARG A 135 -4.21 14.32 7.75
N ARG A 136 -5.13 15.23 7.39
CA ARG A 136 -6.35 14.90 6.64
C ARG A 136 -6.04 14.48 5.20
N LEU A 137 -5.08 15.12 4.55
CA LEU A 137 -4.59 14.68 3.25
C LEU A 137 -3.97 13.28 3.33
N HIS A 138 -3.11 13.03 4.32
CA HIS A 138 -2.45 11.74 4.50
C HIS A 138 -3.43 10.61 4.84
N GLY A 139 -4.36 10.81 5.76
CA GLY A 139 -5.28 9.76 6.21
C GLY A 139 -6.56 9.62 5.38
N GLU A 140 -6.96 10.66 4.65
CA GLU A 140 -8.30 10.76 4.04
C GLU A 140 -8.28 11.32 2.61
N LEU A 141 -7.13 11.72 2.05
CA LEU A 141 -7.03 12.36 0.73
C LEU A 141 -7.98 13.56 0.54
N TRP A 142 -8.40 14.20 1.64
CA TRP A 142 -9.45 15.22 1.67
C TRP A 142 -10.86 14.75 1.24
N LEU A 143 -11.07 13.45 1.04
CA LEU A 143 -12.35 12.84 0.62
C LEU A 143 -13.16 12.30 1.81
N GLY A 144 -12.78 12.66 3.04
CA GLY A 144 -13.42 12.17 4.27
C GLY A 144 -13.36 10.65 4.37
N GLU A 145 -14.46 10.04 4.80
CA GLU A 145 -14.50 8.58 5.02
C GLU A 145 -14.17 7.77 3.76
N ASN A 146 -14.62 8.23 2.59
CA ASN A 146 -14.34 7.57 1.32
C ASN A 146 -12.83 7.51 1.04
N GLY A 147 -12.12 8.60 1.32
CA GLY A 147 -10.68 8.62 1.18
C GLY A 147 -9.96 7.78 2.22
N SER A 148 -10.48 7.67 3.44
CA SER A 148 -9.94 6.72 4.43
C SER A 148 -10.01 5.28 3.94
N TYR A 149 -11.12 4.86 3.30
CA TYR A 149 -11.22 3.54 2.69
C TYR A 149 -10.23 3.37 1.52
N LEU A 150 -10.03 4.39 0.68
CA LEU A 150 -9.06 4.34 -0.41
C LEU A 150 -7.61 4.20 0.09
N VAL A 151 -7.22 5.00 1.10
CA VAL A 151 -5.90 4.94 1.73
C VAL A 151 -5.68 3.58 2.38
N GLU A 152 -6.68 3.07 3.11
CA GLU A 152 -6.60 1.74 3.71
C GLU A 152 -6.48 0.63 2.66
N LEU A 153 -7.25 0.70 1.57
CA LEU A 153 -7.18 -0.26 0.48
C LEU A 153 -5.80 -0.23 -0.19
N ALA A 154 -5.25 0.95 -0.44
CA ALA A 154 -3.88 1.11 -0.94
C ALA A 154 -2.84 0.53 0.04
N ALA A 155 -3.02 0.73 1.35
CA ALA A 155 -2.15 0.17 2.38
C ALA A 155 -2.20 -1.38 2.40
N CYS A 156 -3.40 -1.96 2.32
CA CYS A 156 -3.59 -3.41 2.24
C CYS A 156 -2.94 -4.00 0.98
N TRP A 157 -3.14 -3.38 -0.19
CA TRP A 157 -2.48 -3.78 -1.42
C TRP A 157 -0.96 -3.60 -1.37
N THR A 158 -0.47 -2.59 -0.64
CA THR A 158 0.97 -2.39 -0.44
C THR A 158 1.59 -3.52 0.39
N ILE A 159 0.89 -4.07 1.39
CA ILE A 159 1.33 -5.31 2.08
C ILE A 159 1.49 -6.44 1.06
N VAL A 160 0.49 -6.66 0.20
CA VAL A 160 0.53 -7.69 -0.85
C VAL A 160 1.67 -7.43 -1.82
N LEU A 161 1.94 -6.17 -2.18
CA LEU A 161 3.07 -5.78 -3.02
C LEU A 161 4.42 -6.08 -2.38
N VAL A 162 4.59 -5.81 -1.09
CA VAL A 162 5.84 -6.14 -0.39
C VAL A 162 6.05 -7.65 -0.36
N LEU A 163 5.02 -8.43 0.01
CA LEU A 163 5.12 -9.90 0.07
C LEU A 163 5.40 -10.52 -1.30
N SER A 164 4.67 -10.08 -2.34
CA SER A 164 4.90 -10.54 -3.71
C SER A 164 6.25 -10.06 -4.25
N GLY A 165 6.68 -8.84 -3.93
CA GLY A 165 7.98 -8.29 -4.30
C GLY A 165 9.13 -9.09 -3.72
N LEU A 166 9.07 -9.45 -2.43
CA LEU A 166 10.05 -10.31 -1.77
C LEU A 166 10.11 -11.71 -2.41
N PHE A 167 8.96 -12.29 -2.76
CA PHE A 167 8.90 -13.57 -3.48
C PHE A 167 9.54 -13.50 -4.88
N LEU A 168 9.35 -12.38 -5.60
CA LEU A 168 9.91 -12.15 -6.93
C LEU A 168 11.42 -11.86 -6.87
N TRP A 169 11.86 -11.10 -5.87
CA TRP A 169 13.26 -10.76 -5.66
C TRP A 169 14.12 -11.96 -5.23
N TRP A 170 13.54 -12.91 -4.49
CA TRP A 170 14.27 -13.99 -3.81
C TRP A 170 15.40 -14.60 -4.68
N PRO A 171 16.66 -14.55 -4.25
CA PRO A 171 17.81 -14.92 -5.06
C PRO A 171 17.85 -16.45 -5.27
N ARG A 172 17.42 -16.92 -6.44
CA ARG A 172 17.43 -18.36 -6.80
C ARG A 172 18.76 -18.82 -7.41
N ASN A 173 19.42 -17.95 -8.18
CA ASN A 173 20.68 -18.23 -8.90
C ASN A 173 21.67 -17.06 -8.75
N ALA A 174 21.79 -16.47 -7.56
CA ALA A 174 22.68 -15.33 -7.34
C ALA A 174 24.15 -15.76 -7.31
N GLN A 175 24.99 -15.12 -8.13
CA GLN A 175 26.44 -15.34 -8.16
C GLN A 175 27.22 -14.36 -7.27
N GLY A 176 26.53 -13.56 -6.45
CA GLY A 176 27.12 -12.58 -5.55
C GLY A 176 26.08 -11.61 -4.96
N LEU A 177 26.57 -10.63 -4.20
CA LEU A 177 25.74 -9.65 -3.47
C LEU A 177 25.19 -8.52 -4.36
N GLY A 178 25.83 -8.25 -5.51
CA GLY A 178 25.43 -7.20 -6.45
C GLY A 178 24.11 -7.51 -7.16
N GLY A 179 23.15 -6.59 -7.05
CA GLY A 179 21.77 -6.76 -7.52
C GLY A 179 20.89 -7.56 -6.57
N VAL A 180 21.40 -7.93 -5.38
CA VAL A 180 20.68 -8.55 -4.27
C VAL A 180 20.58 -7.55 -3.11
N VAL A 181 21.72 -7.05 -2.63
CA VAL A 181 21.80 -6.10 -1.49
C VAL A 181 22.30 -4.69 -1.86
N TYR A 182 23.02 -4.53 -2.97
CA TYR A 182 23.41 -3.21 -3.50
C TYR A 182 23.23 -3.14 -5.03
N PRO A 183 22.91 -1.97 -5.61
CA PRO A 183 22.63 -1.85 -7.04
C PRO A 183 23.90 -1.89 -7.89
N ARG A 184 23.84 -2.50 -9.08
CA ARG A 184 24.96 -2.54 -10.02
C ARG A 184 24.91 -1.34 -10.96
N LEU A 185 25.54 -0.25 -10.55
CA LEU A 185 25.45 1.07 -11.19
C LEU A 185 26.00 1.13 -12.62
N ARG A 186 26.95 0.26 -12.98
CA ARG A 186 27.68 0.31 -14.27
C ARG A 186 27.25 -0.75 -15.30
N LYS A 187 26.17 -1.51 -15.07
CA LYS A 187 25.71 -2.61 -15.96
C LYS A 187 24.62 -2.21 -16.96
N GLY A 188 24.59 -0.94 -17.36
CA GLY A 188 23.64 -0.40 -18.32
C GLY A 188 22.26 -0.07 -17.74
N SER A 189 21.49 0.73 -18.49
CA SER A 189 20.27 1.38 -17.98
C SER A 189 19.16 0.40 -17.58
N LYS A 190 18.98 -0.71 -18.31
CA LYS A 190 17.97 -1.74 -17.98
C LYS A 190 18.25 -2.41 -16.63
N THR A 191 19.51 -2.77 -16.38
CA THR A 191 19.95 -3.40 -15.13
C THR A 191 19.88 -2.40 -13.99
N PHE A 192 20.31 -1.16 -14.22
CA PHE A 192 20.27 -0.09 -13.25
C PHE A 192 18.87 0.10 -12.65
N TRP A 193 17.84 0.35 -13.47
CA TRP A 193 16.48 0.57 -12.97
C TRP A 193 15.88 -0.65 -12.27
N ARG A 194 16.20 -1.85 -12.76
CA ARG A 194 15.81 -3.11 -12.11
C ARG A 194 16.43 -3.24 -10.73
N ASP A 195 17.73 -2.92 -10.62
CA ASP A 195 18.48 -2.99 -9.38
C ASP A 195 18.02 -1.90 -8.40
N ILE A 196 17.78 -0.67 -8.84
CA ILE A 196 17.21 0.39 -7.99
C ILE A 196 15.87 -0.03 -7.42
N HIS A 197 14.97 -0.59 -8.23
CA HIS A 197 13.67 -1.06 -7.75
C HIS A 197 13.84 -2.25 -6.78
N SER A 198 14.52 -3.31 -7.21
CA SER A 198 14.61 -4.54 -6.40
C SER A 198 15.42 -4.37 -5.11
N VAL A 199 16.53 -3.62 -5.15
CA VAL A 199 17.37 -3.39 -3.96
C VAL A 199 16.72 -2.42 -2.99
N SER A 200 16.13 -1.31 -3.47
CA SER A 200 15.42 -0.40 -2.56
C SER A 200 14.26 -1.11 -1.87
N GLY A 201 13.51 -1.92 -2.62
CA GLY A 201 12.38 -2.69 -2.11
C GLY A 201 12.75 -3.62 -0.95
N ILE A 202 13.92 -4.25 -0.99
CA ILE A 202 14.32 -5.19 0.07
C ILE A 202 14.68 -4.47 1.36
N TRP A 203 15.40 -3.36 1.27
CA TRP A 203 15.87 -2.59 2.41
C TRP A 203 14.70 -1.96 3.16
N ILE A 204 13.70 -1.48 2.43
CA ILE A 204 12.53 -0.85 3.06
C ILE A 204 11.42 -1.85 3.39
N SER A 205 11.46 -3.09 2.91
CA SER A 205 10.34 -4.05 3.04
C SER A 205 9.84 -4.21 4.48
N VAL A 206 10.75 -4.48 5.42
CA VAL A 206 10.43 -4.66 6.84
C VAL A 206 9.91 -3.36 7.44
N LEU A 207 10.52 -2.22 7.13
CA LEU A 207 10.12 -0.92 7.65
C LEU A 207 8.73 -0.51 7.16
N VAL A 208 8.45 -0.71 5.87
CA VAL A 208 7.14 -0.46 5.26
C VAL A 208 6.08 -1.37 5.86
N LEU A 209 6.37 -2.66 6.07
CA LEU A 209 5.44 -3.56 6.74
C LEU A 209 5.14 -3.10 8.17
N ILE A 210 6.16 -2.73 8.96
CA ILE A 210 5.94 -2.20 10.31
C ILE A 210 5.09 -0.93 10.25
N LEU A 211 5.42 0.03 9.39
CA LEU A 211 4.66 1.28 9.27
C LEU A 211 3.20 1.05 8.88
N ILE A 212 2.92 0.17 7.91
CA ILE A 212 1.54 -0.11 7.51
C ILE A 212 0.81 -0.84 8.63
N MET A 213 1.43 -1.87 9.23
CA MET A 213 0.81 -2.64 10.31
C MET A 213 0.52 -1.81 11.55
N THR A 214 1.37 -0.83 11.87
CA THR A 214 1.07 0.11 12.94
C THR A 214 -0.08 1.01 12.56
N GLY A 215 -0.21 1.47 11.30
CA GLY A 215 -1.30 2.33 10.83
C GLY A 215 -2.69 1.69 10.78
N LEU A 216 -2.80 0.40 10.47
CA LEU A 216 -4.08 -0.31 10.28
C LEU A 216 -5.04 -0.22 11.49
N PRO A 217 -4.61 -0.39 12.76
CA PRO A 217 -5.48 -0.25 13.93
C PRO A 217 -6.35 1.01 13.95
N TRP A 218 -5.88 2.16 13.47
CA TRP A 218 -6.65 3.40 13.48
C TRP A 218 -7.20 3.82 12.11
N SER A 219 -7.17 2.91 11.13
CA SER A 219 -7.87 3.09 9.86
C SER A 219 -9.38 2.87 10.03
N LYS A 220 -10.16 3.26 9.02
CA LYS A 220 -11.63 3.28 9.11
C LYS A 220 -12.23 1.88 9.17
N PHE A 221 -11.87 0.99 8.24
CA PHE A 221 -12.46 -0.35 8.14
C PHE A 221 -11.71 -1.33 9.04
N TRP A 222 -10.39 -1.48 8.88
CA TRP A 222 -9.59 -2.39 9.69
C TRP A 222 -9.64 -2.03 11.18
N GLY A 223 -9.59 -0.74 11.53
CA GLY A 223 -9.77 -0.30 12.91
C GLY A 223 -11.14 -0.62 13.48
N GLY A 224 -12.20 -0.56 12.67
CA GLY A 224 -13.54 -1.04 13.05
C GLY A 224 -13.56 -2.55 13.28
N TYR A 225 -13.04 -3.32 12.33
CA TYR A 225 -12.91 -4.78 12.43
C TYR A 225 -12.11 -5.21 13.67
N PHE A 226 -10.98 -4.54 13.93
CA PHE A 226 -10.15 -4.79 15.10
C PHE A 226 -10.88 -4.49 16.42
N LYS A 227 -11.69 -3.43 16.48
CA LYS A 227 -12.53 -3.16 17.65
C LYS A 227 -13.54 -4.27 17.90
N GLU A 228 -14.19 -4.79 16.86
CA GLU A 228 -15.14 -5.90 17.01
C GLU A 228 -14.45 -7.18 17.49
N VAL A 229 -13.27 -7.51 16.95
CA VAL A 229 -12.44 -8.62 17.45
C VAL A 229 -12.08 -8.43 18.92
N ARG A 230 -11.72 -7.19 19.34
CA ARG A 230 -11.41 -6.89 20.74
C ARG A 230 -12.62 -7.00 21.67
N LYS A 231 -13.82 -6.65 21.20
CA LYS A 231 -15.07 -6.87 21.95
C LYS A 231 -15.34 -8.36 22.15
N LEU A 232 -15.26 -9.15 21.07
CA LEU A 232 -15.47 -10.60 21.12
C LEU A 232 -14.47 -11.33 22.03
N THR A 233 -13.26 -10.80 22.16
CA THR A 233 -12.21 -11.35 23.01
C THR A 233 -12.15 -10.74 24.42
N ASN A 234 -13.08 -9.86 24.80
CA ASN A 234 -13.06 -9.12 26.07
C ASN A 234 -11.76 -8.35 26.34
N THR A 235 -11.08 -7.90 25.27
CA THR A 235 -9.85 -7.10 25.37
C THR A 235 -10.08 -5.64 25.01
N ALA A 236 -11.32 -5.21 24.76
CA ALA A 236 -11.63 -3.82 24.43
C ALA A 236 -11.32 -2.87 25.62
N PRO A 237 -10.68 -1.70 25.38
CA PRO A 237 -10.38 -0.77 26.46
C PRO A 237 -11.66 -0.11 26.97
N GLN A 238 -11.72 0.13 28.29
CA GLN A 238 -12.78 0.94 28.91
C GLN A 238 -12.78 2.38 28.37
N ARG A 239 -11.60 2.92 28.02
CA ARG A 239 -11.43 4.22 27.37
C ARG A 239 -10.41 4.12 26.25
N GLN A 240 -10.85 4.30 25.01
CA GLN A 240 -9.95 4.29 23.86
C GLN A 240 -9.12 5.59 23.83
N THR A 241 -7.79 5.46 23.85
CA THR A 241 -6.85 6.60 23.87
C THR A 241 -6.30 6.96 22.48
N TRP A 242 -6.75 6.25 21.45
CA TRP A 242 -6.26 6.37 20.08
C TRP A 242 -7.42 6.23 19.09
N SER A 243 -7.71 7.26 18.29
CA SER A 243 -8.79 7.25 17.30
C SER A 243 -8.57 8.27 16.18
N THR A 244 -9.17 8.02 15.02
CA THR A 244 -9.17 8.92 13.85
C THR A 244 -9.93 10.22 14.15
N ARG A 245 -11.02 10.12 14.93
CA ARG A 245 -11.74 11.27 15.52
C ARG A 245 -11.05 11.68 16.81
N SER A 246 -10.86 12.98 17.01
CA SER A 246 -10.26 13.52 18.24
C SER A 246 -10.98 12.96 19.46
N SER A 247 -10.25 12.37 20.41
CA SER A 247 -10.81 11.83 21.66
C SER A 247 -11.25 12.89 22.67
N PHE A 248 -11.39 14.15 22.24
CA PHE A 248 -12.06 15.15 23.05
C PHE A 248 -13.53 14.79 23.05
N ARG A 249 -14.11 14.78 24.25
CA ARG A 249 -15.55 14.71 24.37
C ARG A 249 -16.10 15.91 23.61
N ASP A 250 -16.86 15.66 22.55
CA ASP A 250 -17.76 16.66 21.97
C ASP A 250 -18.94 16.93 22.94
N GLU A 251 -18.98 16.25 24.09
CA GLU A 251 -19.90 16.56 25.17
C GLU A 251 -19.66 18.00 25.67
N PRO A 252 -20.74 18.77 25.87
CA PRO A 252 -20.62 20.08 26.48
C PRO A 252 -20.04 19.95 27.89
N PRO A 253 -19.34 20.98 28.38
CA PRO A 253 -19.01 21.10 29.79
C PRO A 253 -20.25 20.85 30.64
N ALA A 254 -20.06 20.23 31.81
CA ALA A 254 -21.13 20.02 32.76
C ALA A 254 -21.66 21.38 33.23
N ASP A 255 -22.97 21.51 33.39
CA ASP A 255 -23.54 22.76 33.89
C ASP A 255 -22.99 23.08 35.29
N GLY A 256 -22.61 24.34 35.52
CA GLY A 256 -22.27 24.87 36.85
C GLY A 256 -20.86 24.59 37.36
N TYR A 257 -19.87 24.26 36.52
CA TYR A 257 -18.46 24.32 36.95
C TYR A 257 -17.98 25.79 37.07
N ASP A 258 -17.11 26.08 38.04
CA ASP A 258 -16.47 27.41 38.14
C ASP A 258 -15.12 27.37 37.42
N VAL A 259 -14.96 28.21 36.39
CA VAL A 259 -13.69 28.36 35.66
C VAL A 259 -12.51 28.76 36.56
N ARG A 260 -12.76 29.38 37.73
CA ARG A 260 -11.72 29.71 38.71
C ARG A 260 -11.03 28.48 39.29
N GLU A 261 -11.69 27.33 39.30
CA GLU A 261 -11.10 26.04 39.69
C GLU A 261 -9.88 25.68 38.83
N LEU A 262 -9.86 26.13 37.56
CA LEU A 262 -8.73 25.92 36.65
C LEU A 262 -7.41 26.43 37.22
N ASN A 263 -7.42 27.53 37.97
CA ASN A 263 -6.21 28.09 38.58
C ASN A 263 -5.53 27.05 39.49
N ARG A 264 -6.33 26.40 40.34
CA ARG A 264 -5.87 25.38 41.29
C ARG A 264 -5.44 24.10 40.58
N VAL A 265 -6.17 23.71 39.53
CA VAL A 265 -5.81 22.53 38.72
C VAL A 265 -4.48 22.77 38.00
N VAL A 266 -4.25 23.94 37.43
CA VAL A 266 -2.96 24.29 36.78
C VAL A 266 -1.83 24.30 37.81
N GLU A 267 -2.05 24.87 38.99
CA GLU A 267 -1.06 24.85 40.08
C GLU A 267 -0.68 23.41 40.47
N THR A 268 -1.67 22.55 40.68
CA THR A 268 -1.49 21.12 40.99
C THR A 268 -0.70 20.40 39.89
N VAL A 269 -0.99 20.70 38.62
CA VAL A 269 -0.37 20.01 37.49
C VAL A 269 1.04 20.51 37.20
N SER A 270 1.34 21.77 37.51
CA SER A 270 2.64 22.38 37.20
C SER A 270 3.80 21.70 37.94
N VAL A 271 3.55 21.12 39.11
CA VAL A 271 4.54 20.39 39.92
C VAL A 271 4.68 18.90 39.57
N LEU A 272 3.82 18.35 38.69
CA LEU A 272 3.80 16.93 38.34
C LEU A 272 4.71 16.54 37.16
N GLU A 273 5.43 17.52 36.57
CA GLU A 273 6.39 17.34 35.48
C GLU A 273 5.90 16.45 34.33
N LEU A 274 4.62 16.60 33.95
CA LEU A 274 4.04 15.80 32.87
C LEU A 274 4.62 16.17 31.50
N ALA A 275 4.76 15.20 30.61
CA ALA A 275 5.23 15.43 29.25
C ALA A 275 4.27 16.37 28.49
N GLN A 276 4.84 17.36 27.79
CA GLN A 276 4.07 18.37 27.05
C GLN A 276 3.65 17.89 25.65
N PRO A 277 2.58 18.46 25.05
CA PRO A 277 1.68 19.49 25.59
C PRO A 277 0.68 18.92 26.60
N ILE A 278 0.40 19.70 27.65
CA ILE A 278 -0.63 19.37 28.65
C ILE A 278 -1.91 20.15 28.33
N GLN A 279 -3.04 19.45 28.32
CA GLN A 279 -4.36 20.05 28.16
C GLN A 279 -5.25 19.75 29.36
N ILE A 280 -5.98 20.76 29.80
CA ILE A 280 -6.87 20.72 30.96
C ILE A 280 -8.28 21.06 30.48
N SER A 281 -9.17 20.08 30.53
CA SER A 281 -10.57 20.20 30.13
C SER A 281 -11.48 20.34 31.36
N PRO A 282 -12.55 21.14 31.27
CA PRO A 282 -13.52 21.26 32.35
C PRO A 282 -14.25 19.93 32.59
N PRO A 283 -14.92 19.78 33.74
CA PRO A 283 -15.85 18.68 33.96
C PRO A 283 -16.88 18.62 32.84
N ALA A 284 -17.21 17.42 32.37
CA ALA A 284 -18.13 17.20 31.25
C ALA A 284 -19.00 15.96 31.49
N GLY A 285 -20.23 15.98 31.02
CA GLY A 285 -21.19 14.89 31.23
C GLY A 285 -21.47 14.68 32.73
N LYS A 286 -21.30 13.44 33.22
CA LYS A 286 -21.60 13.07 34.62
C LYS A 286 -20.42 13.23 35.59
N THR A 287 -19.22 13.56 35.11
CA THR A 287 -18.06 13.75 35.99
C THR A 287 -18.00 15.18 36.50
N LYS A 288 -17.68 15.33 37.79
CA LYS A 288 -17.38 16.63 38.42
C LYS A 288 -15.89 16.97 38.42
N ALA A 289 -15.03 16.02 38.02
CA ALA A 289 -13.58 16.20 37.98
C ALA A 289 -13.13 16.85 36.67
N TRP A 290 -12.13 17.74 36.79
CA TRP A 290 -11.36 18.26 35.68
C TRP A 290 -10.49 17.15 35.07
N THR A 291 -10.36 17.14 33.75
CA THR A 291 -9.54 16.13 33.05
C THR A 291 -8.24 16.76 32.59
N VAL A 292 -7.12 16.24 33.05
CA VAL A 292 -5.77 16.65 32.63
C VAL A 292 -5.20 15.58 31.73
N GLN A 293 -4.71 15.95 30.55
CA GLN A 293 -4.10 15.03 29.60
C GLN A 293 -2.76 15.55 29.15
N SER A 294 -1.71 14.77 29.38
CA SER A 294 -0.47 14.89 28.62
C SER A 294 -0.70 14.28 27.23
N LEU A 295 -0.62 15.11 26.20
CA LEU A 295 -0.84 14.76 24.80
C LEU A 295 0.46 14.78 24.00
N THR A 296 1.58 14.49 24.67
CA THR A 296 2.88 14.31 24.02
C THR A 296 2.79 13.41 22.78
N PRO A 297 3.46 13.76 21.67
CA PRO A 297 3.52 12.89 20.50
C PRO A 297 4.17 11.53 20.80
N ASN A 298 5.07 11.45 21.78
CA ASN A 298 5.63 10.19 22.26
C ASN A 298 4.62 9.47 23.17
N ARG A 299 3.68 8.73 22.57
CA ARG A 299 2.50 8.18 23.27
C ARG A 299 2.78 7.35 24.53
N PRO A 300 3.87 6.55 24.61
CA PRO A 300 4.29 5.91 25.84
C PRO A 300 4.52 6.81 27.06
N GLN A 301 4.68 8.12 26.86
CA GLN A 301 4.85 9.11 27.92
C GLN A 301 3.53 9.80 28.33
N ARG A 302 2.40 9.45 27.72
CA ARG A 302 1.11 10.08 28.02
C ARG A 302 0.57 9.66 29.37
N VAL A 303 -0.04 10.63 30.04
CA VAL A 303 -0.69 10.50 31.34
C VAL A 303 -2.05 11.18 31.27
N THR A 304 -3.07 10.55 31.85
CA THR A 304 -4.39 11.16 32.06
C THR A 304 -4.69 11.21 33.55
N LEU A 305 -5.04 12.38 34.06
CA LEU A 305 -5.46 12.59 35.44
C LEU A 305 -6.93 13.05 35.49
N ALA A 306 -7.62 12.65 36.55
CA ALA A 306 -8.82 13.33 37.01
C ALA A 306 -8.46 14.13 38.26
N VAL A 307 -8.75 15.43 38.26
CA VAL A 307 -8.42 16.34 39.35
C VAL A 307 -9.69 17.00 39.86
N ASP A 308 -9.86 17.05 41.17
CA ASP A 308 -10.95 17.80 41.79
C ASP A 308 -10.69 19.30 41.68
N GLY A 309 -11.66 20.06 41.16
CA GLY A 309 -11.49 21.49 40.89
C GLY A 309 -11.43 22.34 42.16
N GLN A 310 -12.11 21.92 43.22
CA GLN A 310 -12.24 22.69 44.46
C GLN A 310 -11.04 22.52 45.38
N SER A 311 -10.61 21.27 45.57
CA SER A 311 -9.49 20.91 46.45
C SER A 311 -8.14 20.89 45.73
N GLY A 312 -8.12 20.63 44.42
CA GLY A 312 -6.89 20.32 43.68
C GLY A 312 -6.43 18.87 43.86
N GLU A 313 -7.18 18.02 44.55
CA GLU A 313 -6.80 16.62 44.77
C GLU A 313 -6.79 15.82 43.45
N VAL A 314 -5.74 15.04 43.22
CA VAL A 314 -5.67 14.10 42.09
C VAL A 314 -6.50 12.85 42.41
N LEU A 315 -7.74 12.82 41.94
CA LEU A 315 -8.69 11.74 42.16
C LEU A 315 -8.31 10.42 41.47
N SER A 316 -7.69 10.51 40.29
CA SER A 316 -7.18 9.32 39.61
C SER A 316 -6.05 9.66 38.65
N ARG A 317 -5.15 8.69 38.45
CA ARG A 317 -4.03 8.77 37.51
C ARG A 317 -3.99 7.50 36.66
N HIS A 318 -3.91 7.69 35.34
CA HIS A 318 -3.77 6.62 34.37
C HIS A 318 -2.58 6.93 33.48
N ASP A 319 -1.50 6.17 33.68
CA ASP A 319 -0.29 6.21 32.88
C ASP A 319 -0.30 5.11 31.81
N PHE A 320 0.67 5.15 30.91
CA PHE A 320 0.85 4.13 29.87
C PHE A 320 0.99 2.70 30.43
N HIS A 321 1.58 2.53 31.62
CA HIS A 321 1.75 1.21 32.22
C HIS A 321 0.43 0.57 32.68
N ASN A 322 -0.61 1.37 32.94
CA ASN A 322 -1.95 0.90 33.32
C ASN A 322 -2.77 0.40 32.12
N LEU A 323 -2.31 0.65 30.89
CA LEU A 323 -3.01 0.22 29.69
C LEU A 323 -2.95 -1.30 29.49
N HIS A 324 -3.99 -1.84 28.86
CA HIS A 324 -3.99 -3.22 28.38
C HIS A 324 -2.82 -3.45 27.40
N PRO A 325 -2.16 -4.63 27.36
CA PRO A 325 -1.02 -4.89 26.49
C PRO A 325 -1.25 -4.54 25.02
N VAL A 326 -2.46 -4.81 24.50
CA VAL A 326 -2.84 -4.45 23.13
C VAL A 326 -2.82 -2.93 22.92
N ASP A 327 -3.30 -2.14 23.87
CA ASP A 327 -3.27 -0.67 23.77
C ASP A 327 -1.86 -0.11 23.90
N LYS A 328 -0.98 -0.76 24.68
CA LYS A 328 0.44 -0.42 24.72
C LYS A 328 1.07 -0.60 23.34
N VAL A 329 0.89 -1.78 22.73
CA VAL A 329 1.41 -2.08 21.39
C VAL A 329 0.89 -1.09 20.35
N VAL A 330 -0.42 -0.80 20.34
CA VAL A 330 -1.00 0.16 19.39
C VAL A 330 -0.45 1.57 19.61
N ASN A 331 -0.41 2.06 20.85
CA ASN A 331 0.12 3.41 21.13
C ASN A 331 1.62 3.54 20.83
N THR A 332 2.43 2.54 21.14
CA THR A 332 3.85 2.48 20.74
C THR A 332 3.97 2.45 19.22
N GLY A 333 3.13 1.66 18.54
CA GLY A 333 3.08 1.59 17.08
C GLY A 333 2.71 2.93 16.44
N ILE A 334 1.75 3.66 17.02
CA ILE A 334 1.42 5.02 16.57
C ILE A 334 2.61 5.96 16.73
N ALA A 335 3.23 5.98 17.91
CA ALA A 335 4.40 6.83 18.15
C ALA A 335 5.54 6.52 17.17
N PHE A 336 5.76 5.23 16.85
CA PHE A 336 6.73 4.82 15.84
C PHE A 336 6.34 5.31 14.43
N HIS A 337 5.07 5.16 14.06
CA HIS A 337 4.53 5.58 12.77
C HIS A 337 4.63 7.10 12.55
N GLU A 338 4.29 7.87 13.59
CA GLU A 338 4.33 9.34 13.58
C GLU A 338 5.76 9.91 13.70
N GLY A 339 6.79 9.06 13.87
CA GLY A 339 8.17 9.51 13.99
C GLY A 339 8.60 9.94 15.40
N GLN A 340 7.78 9.69 16.42
CA GLN A 340 7.86 10.36 17.73
C GLN A 340 8.38 9.46 18.87
N LEU A 341 8.57 8.16 18.62
CA LEU A 341 8.93 7.21 19.68
C LEU A 341 10.37 7.37 20.18
N PHE A 342 11.34 7.52 19.26
CA PHE A 342 12.77 7.64 19.59
C PHE A 342 13.36 9.02 19.27
N GLY A 343 12.54 10.01 18.93
CA GLY A 343 12.99 11.32 18.46
C GLY A 343 13.60 11.27 17.05
N TRP A 344 14.66 12.03 16.81
CA TRP A 344 15.25 12.19 15.46
C TRP A 344 15.68 10.88 14.77
N PRO A 345 16.16 9.82 15.44
CA PRO A 345 16.47 8.55 14.77
C PRO A 345 15.21 7.90 14.17
N ASN A 346 14.06 8.03 14.83
CA ASN A 346 12.79 7.54 14.27
C ASN A 346 12.33 8.38 13.08
N GLN A 347 12.52 9.71 13.14
CA GLN A 347 12.23 10.59 12.01
C GLN A 347 13.12 10.26 10.81
N LEU A 348 14.43 10.08 11.02
CA LEU A 348 15.36 9.68 9.96
C LEU A 348 14.95 8.34 9.33
N LEU A 349 14.60 7.35 10.15
CA LEU A 349 14.11 6.06 9.66
C LEU A 349 12.84 6.23 8.80
N GLY A 350 11.92 7.09 9.24
CA GLY A 350 10.72 7.45 8.49
C GLY A 350 11.06 8.09 7.14
N VAL A 351 11.95 9.10 7.12
CA VAL A 351 12.40 9.79 5.90
C VAL A 351 13.09 8.83 4.92
N LEU A 352 13.96 7.95 5.40
CA LEU A 352 14.61 6.94 4.55
C LEU A 352 13.57 5.98 3.95
N THR A 353 12.56 5.61 4.74
CA THR A 353 11.48 4.73 4.28
C THR A 353 10.61 5.40 3.23
N THR A 354 10.18 6.65 3.44
CA THR A 354 9.36 7.39 2.47
C THR A 354 10.14 7.72 1.20
N ALA A 355 11.42 8.11 1.31
CA ALA A 355 12.29 8.29 0.15
C ALA A 355 12.47 6.98 -0.65
N GLY A 356 12.58 5.85 0.05
CA GLY A 356 12.58 4.52 -0.57
C GLY A 356 11.27 4.21 -1.29
N LEU A 357 10.12 4.50 -0.70
CA LEU A 357 8.80 4.32 -1.33
C LEU A 357 8.61 5.20 -2.57
N VAL A 358 9.07 6.45 -2.54
CA VAL A 358 9.12 7.34 -3.71
C VAL A 358 10.02 6.72 -4.78
N THR A 359 11.21 6.25 -4.41
CA THR A 359 12.17 5.61 -5.33
C THR A 359 11.58 4.35 -5.97
N MET A 360 10.88 3.52 -5.18
CA MET A 360 10.15 2.34 -5.64
C MET A 360 9.06 2.69 -6.65
N SER A 361 8.26 3.72 -6.34
CA SER A 361 7.17 4.18 -7.20
C SER A 361 7.70 4.70 -8.54
N LEU A 362 8.70 5.59 -8.49
CA LEU A 362 9.31 6.15 -9.70
C LEU A 362 10.03 5.08 -10.53
N SER A 363 10.83 4.22 -9.91
CA SER A 363 11.52 3.14 -10.62
C SER A 363 10.54 2.11 -11.22
N GLY A 364 9.41 1.84 -10.56
CA GLY A 364 8.33 1.02 -11.09
C GLY A 364 7.72 1.60 -12.36
N VAL A 365 7.39 2.91 -12.35
CA VAL A 365 6.89 3.64 -13.53
C VAL A 365 7.91 3.61 -14.66
N VAL A 366 9.19 3.88 -14.38
CA VAL A 366 10.24 3.86 -15.40
C VAL A 366 10.41 2.46 -16.01
N LEU A 367 10.38 1.40 -15.20
CA LEU A 367 10.46 0.02 -15.67
C LEU A 367 9.26 -0.35 -16.54
N TRP A 368 8.06 0.07 -16.16
CA TRP A 368 6.86 -0.13 -16.98
C TRP A 368 6.96 0.62 -18.30
N TRP A 369 7.27 1.92 -18.26
CA TRP A 369 7.32 2.77 -19.45
C TRP A 369 8.30 2.23 -20.51
N ARG A 370 9.41 1.65 -20.07
CA ARG A 370 10.42 1.05 -20.95
C ARG A 370 10.06 -0.32 -21.51
N ARG A 371 9.03 -0.98 -20.97
CA ARG A 371 8.61 -2.34 -21.35
C ARG A 371 7.20 -2.39 -21.92
N ARG A 372 6.43 -1.31 -21.82
CA ARG A 372 5.04 -1.25 -22.31
C ARG A 372 5.02 -1.43 -23.83
N GLN A 373 4.03 -2.18 -24.32
CA GLN A 373 3.76 -2.25 -25.75
C GLN A 373 2.98 -0.99 -26.17
N PRO A 374 3.16 -0.49 -27.41
CA PRO A 374 2.36 0.61 -27.93
C PRO A 374 0.86 0.36 -27.75
N ASN A 375 0.11 1.39 -27.36
CA ASN A 375 -1.35 1.36 -27.17
C ASN A 375 -1.89 0.40 -26.08
N THR A 376 -1.06 0.00 -25.11
CA THR A 376 -1.51 -0.83 -23.97
C THR A 376 -1.14 -0.19 -22.62
N LEU A 377 -2.04 -0.30 -21.65
CA LEU A 377 -1.78 0.02 -20.23
C LEU A 377 -1.35 -1.24 -19.44
N GLY A 378 -1.59 -2.42 -20.02
CA GLY A 378 -1.43 -3.71 -19.36
C GLY A 378 0.00 -4.15 -19.07
N ALA A 379 0.11 -5.25 -18.33
CA ALA A 379 1.39 -5.88 -17.99
C ALA A 379 2.15 -6.31 -19.26
N PRO A 380 3.46 -6.01 -19.38
CA PRO A 380 4.27 -6.52 -20.48
C PRO A 380 4.18 -8.06 -20.61
N ALA A 381 4.21 -8.56 -21.85
CA ALA A 381 4.13 -10.01 -22.09
C ALA A 381 5.33 -10.74 -21.45
N LEU A 382 5.03 -11.72 -20.59
CA LEU A 382 5.98 -12.74 -20.17
C LEU A 382 5.72 -14.01 -20.99
N PRO A 383 6.70 -14.56 -21.72
CA PRO A 383 6.52 -15.80 -22.48
C PRO A 383 6.09 -16.95 -21.57
N GLY A 384 5.11 -17.76 -22.00
CA GLY A 384 4.65 -19.03 -21.41
C GLY A 384 3.43 -18.98 -20.45
N GLU A 385 2.83 -20.15 -20.19
CA GLU A 385 1.58 -20.28 -19.39
C GLU A 385 1.75 -19.89 -17.91
N SER A 386 0.72 -19.25 -17.35
CA SER A 386 0.59 -18.97 -15.90
C SER A 386 -0.37 -19.97 -15.26
N ARG A 387 0.11 -20.79 -14.32
CA ARG A 387 -0.73 -21.70 -13.53
C ARG A 387 -0.89 -21.17 -12.11
N VAL A 388 -2.12 -20.99 -11.63
CA VAL A 388 -2.35 -20.57 -10.25
C VAL A 388 -2.26 -21.80 -9.34
N SER A 389 -1.38 -21.77 -8.35
CA SER A 389 -1.24 -22.88 -7.39
C SER A 389 -2.25 -22.78 -6.25
N LEU A 390 -2.66 -23.91 -5.67
CA LEU A 390 -3.50 -23.94 -4.46
C LEU A 390 -2.89 -23.18 -3.26
N VAL A 391 -1.56 -23.20 -3.11
CA VAL A 391 -0.87 -22.46 -2.03
C VAL A 391 -1.05 -20.95 -2.19
N LEU A 392 -0.90 -20.44 -3.41
CA LEU A 392 -1.16 -19.03 -3.71
C LEU A 392 -2.61 -18.63 -3.41
N ILE A 393 -3.57 -19.48 -3.76
CA ILE A 393 -4.99 -19.26 -3.46
C ILE A 393 -5.22 -19.22 -1.94
N GLY A 394 -4.69 -20.21 -1.21
CA GLY A 394 -4.79 -20.25 0.25
C GLY A 394 -4.17 -19.03 0.92
N LEU A 395 -3.03 -18.54 0.42
CA LEU A 395 -2.38 -17.33 0.92
C LEU A 395 -3.20 -16.06 0.62
N VAL A 396 -3.78 -15.95 -0.57
CA VAL A 396 -4.68 -14.83 -0.93
C VAL A 396 -5.93 -14.84 -0.06
N VAL A 397 -6.52 -16.00 0.21
CA VAL A 397 -7.69 -16.14 1.10
C VAL A 397 -7.32 -15.75 2.54
N LEU A 398 -6.19 -16.24 3.05
CA LEU A 398 -5.70 -15.88 4.38
C LEU A 398 -5.49 -14.37 4.51
N LEU A 399 -4.86 -13.74 3.51
CA LEU A 399 -4.70 -12.29 3.47
C LEU A 399 -6.04 -11.57 3.33
N GLY A 400 -6.99 -12.10 2.56
CA GLY A 400 -8.34 -11.55 2.43
C GLY A 400 -9.13 -11.56 3.74
N ILE A 401 -8.90 -12.55 4.61
CA ILE A 401 -9.49 -12.63 5.95
C ILE A 401 -8.78 -11.66 6.91
N ALA A 402 -7.45 -11.63 6.88
CA ALA A 402 -6.65 -10.75 7.73
C ALA A 402 -6.80 -9.25 7.36
N LEU A 403 -7.05 -8.97 6.08
CA LEU A 403 -7.22 -7.65 5.47
C LEU A 403 -8.58 -7.62 4.72
N PRO A 404 -9.71 -7.46 5.42
CA PRO A 404 -11.04 -7.61 4.82
C PRO A 404 -11.31 -6.70 3.62
N LEU A 405 -10.78 -5.47 3.62
CA LEU A 405 -10.96 -4.53 2.52
C LEU A 405 -10.22 -4.99 1.24
N PHE A 406 -9.06 -5.63 1.40
CA PHE A 406 -8.39 -6.31 0.31
C PHE A 406 -9.23 -7.50 -0.20
N GLY A 407 -9.73 -8.36 0.70
CA GLY A 407 -10.61 -9.47 0.33
C GLY A 407 -11.87 -9.00 -0.43
N LEU A 408 -12.54 -7.95 0.06
CA LEU A 408 -13.70 -7.36 -0.60
C LEU A 408 -13.35 -6.79 -1.97
N SER A 409 -12.19 -6.13 -2.12
CA SER A 409 -11.75 -5.59 -3.41
C SER A 409 -11.53 -6.69 -4.46
N LEU A 410 -11.07 -7.87 -4.06
CA LEU A 410 -10.94 -9.02 -4.96
C LEU A 410 -12.29 -9.55 -5.42
N VAL A 411 -13.26 -9.63 -4.50
CA VAL A 411 -14.65 -10.03 -4.82
C VAL A 411 -15.28 -9.03 -5.79
N LEU A 412 -15.11 -7.72 -5.56
CA LEU A 412 -15.59 -6.69 -6.46
C LEU A 412 -14.94 -6.77 -7.85
N MET A 413 -13.63 -7.05 -7.90
CA MET A 413 -12.93 -7.21 -9.17
C MET A 413 -13.42 -8.44 -9.95
N LEU A 414 -13.70 -9.55 -9.25
CA LEU A 414 -14.32 -10.75 -9.81
C LEU A 414 -15.71 -10.48 -10.40
N LEU A 415 -16.54 -9.74 -9.67
CA LEU A 415 -17.86 -9.33 -10.14
C LEU A 415 -17.77 -8.40 -11.36
N ALA A 416 -16.82 -7.46 -11.36
CA ALA A 416 -16.57 -6.57 -12.49
C ALA A 416 -16.10 -7.36 -13.74
N GLU A 417 -15.25 -8.37 -13.57
CA GLU A 417 -14.87 -9.25 -14.67
C GLU A 417 -16.06 -10.01 -15.24
N TRP A 418 -16.88 -10.58 -14.37
CA TRP A 418 -18.07 -11.33 -14.77
C TRP A 418 -19.11 -10.46 -15.49
N LEU A 419 -19.35 -9.23 -15.01
CA LEU A 419 -20.41 -8.35 -15.52
C LEU A 419 -19.99 -7.43 -16.67
N VAL A 420 -18.75 -6.94 -16.65
CA VAL A 420 -18.28 -5.85 -17.53
C VAL A 420 -17.28 -6.38 -18.55
N PHE A 421 -16.19 -7.02 -18.12
CA PHE A 421 -15.12 -7.45 -19.04
C PHE A 421 -15.50 -8.65 -19.91
N SER A 422 -16.54 -9.41 -19.53
CA SER A 422 -17.17 -10.42 -20.39
C SER A 422 -17.93 -9.79 -21.58
N ARG A 423 -18.36 -8.53 -21.45
CA ARG A 423 -19.20 -7.82 -22.43
C ARG A 423 -18.44 -6.81 -23.29
N PHE A 424 -17.34 -6.24 -22.79
CA PHE A 424 -16.56 -5.21 -23.50
C PHE A 424 -15.12 -5.65 -23.78
N SER A 425 -14.90 -6.27 -24.95
CA SER A 425 -13.60 -6.81 -25.38
C SER A 425 -12.51 -5.75 -25.61
N GLY A 426 -12.87 -4.52 -25.98
CA GLY A 426 -11.92 -3.41 -26.21
C GLY A 426 -11.27 -2.89 -24.93
N LEU A 427 -12.00 -2.83 -23.82
CA LEU A 427 -11.43 -2.43 -22.53
C LEU A 427 -10.49 -3.52 -21.99
N LYS A 428 -10.85 -4.79 -22.23
CA LYS A 428 -10.06 -5.96 -21.89
C LYS A 428 -8.72 -6.00 -22.64
N SER A 429 -8.70 -5.66 -23.93
CA SER A 429 -7.46 -5.58 -24.71
C SER A 429 -6.59 -4.38 -24.30
N TRP A 430 -7.19 -3.22 -24.03
CA TRP A 430 -6.46 -2.03 -23.56
C TRP A 430 -5.75 -2.25 -22.20
N LEU A 431 -6.39 -2.97 -21.28
CA LEU A 431 -5.82 -3.37 -19.99
C LEU A 431 -4.87 -4.59 -20.07
N GLY A 432 -4.71 -5.21 -21.25
CA GLY A 432 -3.86 -6.38 -21.45
C GLY A 432 -4.38 -7.67 -20.77
N LEU A 433 -5.69 -7.76 -20.51
CA LEU A 433 -6.32 -8.87 -19.80
C LEU A 433 -6.69 -9.99 -20.79
N SER A 434 -5.75 -10.86 -21.16
CA SER A 434 -6.09 -12.11 -21.89
C SER A 434 -6.84 -13.09 -20.95
N VAL A 435 -7.78 -13.88 -21.49
CA VAL A 435 -8.89 -14.68 -20.89
C VAL A 435 -8.70 -15.42 -19.55
N ALA A 436 -7.53 -15.44 -18.92
CA ALA A 436 -7.30 -16.10 -17.64
C ALA A 436 -7.08 -15.09 -16.50
N PHE A 437 -7.98 -14.12 -16.31
CA PHE A 437 -7.77 -13.14 -15.25
C PHE A 437 -8.20 -13.65 -13.88
N LEU A 438 -9.32 -14.38 -13.74
CA LEU A 438 -9.67 -14.92 -12.43
C LEU A 438 -10.80 -15.96 -12.42
N LEU A 439 -10.97 -16.74 -13.50
CA LEU A 439 -11.75 -17.96 -13.37
C LEU A 439 -10.93 -18.98 -12.58
N LEU A 440 -11.40 -19.27 -11.37
CA LEU A 440 -11.22 -20.54 -10.68
C LEU A 440 -11.49 -21.68 -11.68
N SER A 441 -10.52 -22.05 -12.50
CA SER A 441 -10.52 -23.36 -13.12
C SER A 441 -10.06 -24.34 -12.05
N VAL A 442 -11.01 -24.71 -11.19
CA VAL A 442 -11.11 -26.08 -10.68
C VAL A 442 -11.45 -26.97 -11.88
N SER A 443 -10.53 -27.01 -12.84
CA SER A 443 -10.39 -28.09 -13.78
C SER A 443 -9.03 -28.65 -13.45
N GLY A 444 -9.00 -29.36 -12.32
CA GLY A 444 -8.03 -30.40 -12.10
C GLY A 444 -8.17 -31.40 -13.24
N CYS A 445 -7.43 -31.17 -14.32
CA CYS A 445 -6.88 -32.24 -15.12
C CYS A 445 -5.40 -31.91 -15.23
N GLY A 446 -4.60 -32.69 -14.51
CA GLY A 446 -3.16 -32.66 -14.67
C GLY A 446 -2.86 -32.81 -16.16
N ALA A 447 -2.22 -31.81 -16.74
CA ALA A 447 -1.50 -32.02 -17.97
C ALA A 447 -0.28 -32.89 -17.63
N ASN A 448 -0.53 -34.20 -17.51
CA ASN A 448 0.41 -35.16 -18.04
C ASN A 448 0.76 -34.70 -19.46
N LEU A 449 2.01 -34.86 -19.86
CA LEU A 449 2.39 -34.80 -21.26
C LEU A 449 1.30 -35.51 -22.06
N LEU A 450 0.68 -34.81 -23.02
CA LEU A 450 -0.15 -35.50 -24.01
C LEU A 450 0.84 -36.39 -24.78
N GLU A 451 0.96 -37.65 -24.35
CA GLU A 451 1.91 -38.60 -24.92
C GLU A 451 1.55 -38.93 -26.37
N GLN A 452 0.29 -38.74 -26.74
CA GLN A 452 -0.26 -39.01 -28.06
C GLN A 452 -0.40 -37.68 -28.82
N GLY A 453 0.03 -37.59 -30.08
CA GLY A 453 -0.01 -36.38 -30.92
C GLY A 453 1.15 -36.38 -31.92
N THR A 454 0.95 -35.86 -33.13
CA THR A 454 1.99 -35.86 -34.17
C THR A 454 3.15 -34.94 -33.77
N GLU A 455 4.35 -35.52 -33.69
CA GLU A 455 5.59 -34.81 -33.38
C GLU A 455 6.18 -34.14 -34.62
N ALA A 456 6.73 -32.95 -34.41
CA ALA A 456 7.60 -32.30 -35.39
C ALA A 456 8.76 -31.60 -34.70
N THR A 457 9.82 -31.33 -35.47
CA THR A 457 10.99 -30.57 -35.00
C THR A 457 11.18 -29.34 -35.88
N VAL A 458 11.49 -28.19 -35.28
CA VAL A 458 11.77 -26.93 -35.99
C VAL A 458 13.22 -26.55 -35.83
N THR A 459 13.91 -26.31 -36.95
CA THR A 459 15.34 -25.98 -36.99
C THR A 459 15.64 -24.77 -37.89
N VAL A 460 16.68 -24.00 -37.57
CA VAL A 460 17.35 -23.04 -38.48
C VAL A 460 18.80 -23.49 -38.62
N ALA A 461 19.32 -23.59 -39.84
CA ALA A 461 20.71 -24.03 -40.08
C ALA A 461 21.07 -25.38 -39.40
N GLY A 462 20.08 -26.28 -39.23
CA GLY A 462 20.24 -27.53 -38.49
C GLY A 462 20.18 -27.42 -36.97
N GLU A 463 20.13 -26.20 -36.41
CA GLU A 463 20.03 -25.97 -34.97
C GLU A 463 18.55 -25.86 -34.52
N PRO A 464 18.16 -26.52 -33.43
CA PRO A 464 16.79 -26.49 -32.93
C PRO A 464 16.39 -25.11 -32.39
N ILE A 465 15.17 -24.68 -32.70
CA ILE A 465 14.64 -23.39 -32.23
C ILE A 465 13.49 -23.58 -31.24
N ILE A 466 13.56 -22.83 -30.13
CA ILE A 466 12.54 -22.79 -29.09
C ILE A 466 11.65 -21.54 -29.22
N ASP A 467 10.46 -21.57 -28.61
CA ASP A 467 9.55 -20.41 -28.51
C ASP A 467 9.02 -19.89 -29.87
N VAL A 468 8.79 -20.81 -30.80
CA VAL A 468 8.18 -20.52 -32.10
C VAL A 468 6.86 -21.28 -32.21
N ARG A 469 5.77 -20.59 -32.59
CA ARG A 469 4.47 -21.21 -32.87
C ARG A 469 4.47 -21.73 -34.29
N VAL A 470 4.05 -22.98 -34.46
CA VAL A 470 3.79 -23.60 -35.75
C VAL A 470 2.32 -23.95 -35.84
N THR A 471 1.67 -23.53 -36.92
CA THR A 471 0.26 -23.86 -37.22
C THR A 471 0.23 -24.78 -38.43
N VAL A 472 -0.54 -25.87 -38.35
CA VAL A 472 -0.68 -26.87 -39.41
C VAL A 472 -2.02 -26.71 -40.13
N PHE A 473 -1.95 -26.76 -41.46
CA PHE A 473 -3.09 -26.67 -42.37
C PHE A 473 -3.13 -27.91 -43.25
N LEU A 474 -4.31 -28.49 -43.42
CA LEU A 474 -4.56 -29.51 -44.44
C LEU A 474 -5.04 -28.82 -45.72
N MET A 475 -4.49 -29.22 -46.86
CA MET A 475 -4.96 -28.75 -48.16
C MET A 475 -6.19 -29.57 -48.58
N GLN A 476 -7.37 -28.95 -48.60
CA GLN A 476 -8.61 -29.54 -49.13
C GLN A 476 -9.11 -28.67 -50.27
N ASP A 477 -9.29 -29.25 -51.47
CA ASP A 477 -9.77 -28.56 -52.67
C ASP A 477 -9.01 -27.26 -53.00
N GLY A 478 -7.69 -27.27 -52.77
CA GLY A 478 -6.82 -26.12 -53.00
C GLY A 478 -6.90 -25.02 -51.94
N GLN A 479 -7.73 -25.17 -50.90
CA GLN A 479 -7.83 -24.25 -49.77
C GLN A 479 -7.19 -24.82 -48.49
N PRO A 480 -6.45 -24.00 -47.72
CA PRO A 480 -5.86 -24.43 -46.46
C PRO A 480 -6.90 -24.42 -45.33
N VAL A 481 -7.13 -25.57 -44.69
CA VAL A 481 -7.97 -25.73 -43.50
C VAL A 481 -7.08 -25.88 -42.27
N GLU A 482 -7.20 -24.97 -41.30
CA GLU A 482 -6.43 -25.05 -40.05
C GLU A 482 -6.84 -26.28 -39.23
N LEU A 483 -5.87 -27.14 -38.91
CA LEU A 483 -6.10 -28.32 -38.07
C LEU A 483 -5.61 -28.16 -36.65
N GLY A 484 -4.69 -27.24 -36.38
CA GLY A 484 -4.13 -27.06 -35.05
C GLY A 484 -2.81 -26.29 -35.03
N SER A 485 -2.26 -26.12 -33.83
CA SER A 485 -0.96 -25.46 -33.66
C SER A 485 -0.15 -26.07 -32.52
N ALA A 486 1.13 -25.74 -32.46
CA ALA A 486 2.04 -26.12 -31.40
C ALA A 486 3.07 -25.01 -31.17
N VAL A 487 3.79 -25.07 -30.05
CA VAL A 487 4.94 -24.19 -29.78
C VAL A 487 6.16 -25.05 -29.56
N SER A 488 7.26 -24.74 -30.25
CA SER A 488 8.53 -25.44 -30.11
C SER A 488 9.13 -25.25 -28.72
N ARG A 489 9.67 -26.34 -28.16
CA ARG A 489 10.30 -26.40 -26.83
C ARG A 489 11.75 -26.87 -26.97
N ALA A 490 12.34 -27.36 -25.87
CA ALA A 490 13.71 -27.88 -25.85
C ALA A 490 13.95 -28.84 -27.04
N GLU A 491 15.13 -28.73 -27.65
CA GLU A 491 15.52 -29.47 -28.87
C GLU A 491 14.64 -29.18 -30.09
N GLY A 492 13.87 -28.08 -30.11
CA GLY A 492 13.06 -27.69 -31.27
C GLY A 492 11.81 -28.54 -31.46
N LYS A 493 11.56 -29.50 -30.57
CA LYS A 493 10.43 -30.44 -30.64
C LYS A 493 9.11 -29.78 -30.29
N LEU A 494 8.06 -30.21 -30.98
CA LEU A 494 6.68 -29.79 -30.75
C LEU A 494 5.70 -30.95 -31.01
N LYS A 495 4.52 -30.89 -30.38
CA LYS A 495 3.39 -31.79 -30.61
C LYS A 495 2.17 -30.98 -30.96
N PHE A 496 1.51 -31.29 -32.07
CA PHE A 496 0.32 -30.57 -32.48
C PHE A 496 -0.88 -30.85 -31.57
N ILE A 497 -1.64 -29.79 -31.29
CA ILE A 497 -2.91 -29.86 -30.58
C ILE A 497 -4.01 -29.26 -31.45
N GLN A 498 -5.22 -29.79 -31.31
CA GLN A 498 -6.40 -29.27 -31.98
C GLN A 498 -6.67 -27.80 -31.59
N PRO A 499 -7.41 -27.03 -32.42
CA PRO A 499 -7.72 -25.65 -32.11
C PRO A 499 -8.44 -25.55 -30.77
N LYS A 500 -8.17 -24.48 -30.01
CA LYS A 500 -8.70 -24.29 -28.64
C LYS A 500 -8.24 -25.35 -27.61
N SER A 501 -7.17 -26.09 -27.90
CA SER A 501 -6.56 -27.09 -26.99
C SER A 501 -7.49 -28.26 -26.64
N ALA A 502 -8.37 -28.66 -27.57
CA ALA A 502 -9.35 -29.73 -27.35
C ALA A 502 -8.74 -31.13 -27.18
N GLY A 503 -7.45 -31.30 -27.48
CA GLY A 503 -6.74 -32.57 -27.35
C GLY A 503 -5.55 -32.65 -28.32
N PRO A 504 -4.85 -33.78 -28.34
CA PRO A 504 -3.77 -34.00 -29.29
C PRO A 504 -4.27 -34.11 -30.72
N LEU A 505 -3.48 -33.62 -31.67
CA LEU A 505 -3.76 -33.73 -33.09
C LEU A 505 -2.94 -34.87 -33.69
N VAL A 506 -3.61 -35.85 -34.29
CA VAL A 506 -3.00 -36.91 -35.09
C VAL A 506 -3.27 -36.58 -36.56
N LEU A 507 -2.20 -36.29 -37.30
CA LEU A 507 -2.27 -36.04 -38.74
C LEU A 507 -2.41 -37.37 -39.49
N GLY A 508 -3.43 -37.46 -40.35
CA GLY A 508 -3.61 -38.60 -41.27
C GLY A 508 -2.81 -38.42 -42.57
N PRO A 509 -3.03 -39.30 -43.56
CA PRO A 509 -2.49 -39.11 -44.91
C PRO A 509 -3.06 -37.83 -45.54
N GLY A 510 -2.22 -37.04 -46.21
CA GLY A 510 -2.63 -35.80 -46.86
C GLY A 510 -1.50 -34.80 -47.07
N ASP A 511 -1.82 -33.72 -47.79
CA ASP A 511 -0.90 -32.61 -48.05
C ASP A 511 -1.07 -31.52 -47.00
N TYR A 512 0.00 -31.25 -46.26
CA TYR A 512 0.01 -30.30 -45.18
C TYR A 512 0.90 -29.10 -45.47
N ARG A 513 0.48 -27.93 -45.00
CA ARG A 513 1.27 -26.70 -44.98
C ARG A 513 1.44 -26.20 -43.56
N PHE A 514 2.60 -25.63 -43.28
CA PHE A 514 2.94 -25.14 -41.96
C PHE A 514 3.27 -23.65 -42.01
N THR A 515 2.66 -22.87 -41.11
CA THR A 515 3.05 -21.48 -40.90
C THR A 515 3.72 -21.30 -39.56
N VAL A 516 4.57 -20.29 -39.47
CA VAL A 516 5.47 -20.08 -38.34
C VAL A 516 5.38 -18.65 -37.85
N GLU A 517 5.18 -18.48 -36.56
CA GLU A 517 5.09 -17.18 -35.89
C GLU A 517 5.99 -17.14 -34.65
N THR A 518 6.59 -15.99 -34.37
CA THR A 518 7.44 -15.85 -33.19
C THR A 518 6.62 -15.69 -31.92
N VAL A 519 6.90 -16.53 -30.92
CA VAL A 519 6.31 -16.44 -29.58
C VAL A 519 7.41 -16.01 -28.60
N GLY A 520 7.98 -14.83 -28.85
CA GLY A 520 9.00 -14.26 -27.98
C GLY A 520 10.45 -14.62 -28.34
N ALA A 521 10.68 -15.48 -29.34
CA ALA A 521 12.00 -15.62 -29.93
C ALA A 521 12.40 -14.35 -30.71
N PRO A 522 13.66 -13.86 -30.59
CA PRO A 522 14.16 -12.74 -31.37
C PRO A 522 14.49 -13.20 -32.80
N LEU A 523 13.48 -13.64 -33.55
CA LEU A 523 13.65 -14.13 -34.91
C LEU A 523 12.77 -13.30 -35.85
N VAL A 524 13.36 -12.81 -36.94
CA VAL A 524 12.61 -12.18 -38.01
C VAL A 524 12.20 -13.26 -38.99
N ILE A 525 10.96 -13.76 -38.86
CA ILE A 525 10.42 -14.76 -39.79
C ILE A 525 9.97 -14.07 -41.09
N PRO A 526 10.45 -14.46 -42.28
CA PRO A 526 10.01 -13.90 -43.56
C PRO A 526 8.49 -14.06 -43.77
N LYS A 527 7.88 -13.19 -44.59
CA LYS A 527 6.42 -13.12 -44.72
C LYS A 527 5.82 -14.39 -45.32
N GLU A 528 6.54 -15.04 -46.22
CA GLU A 528 6.15 -16.27 -46.90
C GLU A 528 5.92 -17.42 -45.92
N TYR A 529 6.67 -17.51 -44.82
CA TYR A 529 6.49 -18.54 -43.78
C TYR A 529 5.28 -18.30 -42.88
N ARG A 530 4.61 -17.14 -42.97
CA ARG A 530 3.47 -16.77 -42.10
C ARG A 530 2.12 -17.01 -42.75
N ALA A 531 2.08 -17.26 -44.06
CA ALA A 531 0.83 -17.42 -44.80
C ALA A 531 0.74 -18.83 -45.41
N PRO A 532 -0.38 -19.55 -45.22
CA PRO A 532 -0.50 -20.92 -45.70
C PRO A 532 -0.47 -21.01 -47.23
N ALA A 533 -0.90 -19.96 -47.94
CA ALA A 533 -0.88 -19.92 -49.40
C ALA A 533 0.55 -19.84 -49.99
N THR A 534 1.51 -19.27 -49.25
CA THR A 534 2.85 -18.96 -49.76
C THR A 534 3.99 -19.64 -49.00
N THR A 535 3.68 -20.37 -47.92
CA THR A 535 4.71 -21.05 -47.12
C THR A 535 5.43 -22.14 -47.91
N PRO A 536 6.78 -22.17 -47.87
CA PRO A 536 7.55 -23.26 -48.44
C PRO A 536 7.56 -24.50 -47.54
N LEU A 537 7.06 -24.41 -46.30
CA LEU A 537 6.98 -25.54 -45.38
C LEU A 537 5.78 -26.43 -45.73
N GLN A 538 6.04 -27.44 -46.56
CA GLN A 538 5.03 -28.37 -47.05
C GLN A 538 5.50 -29.80 -46.78
N VAL A 539 4.60 -30.64 -46.29
CA VAL A 539 4.87 -32.07 -46.02
C VAL A 539 3.67 -32.87 -46.47
N THR A 540 3.91 -33.89 -47.30
CA THR A 540 2.92 -34.90 -47.66
C THR A 540 3.09 -36.11 -46.74
N LEU A 541 2.03 -36.52 -46.07
CA LEU A 541 2.03 -37.70 -45.20
C LEU A 541 1.41 -38.91 -45.91
N PRO A 542 1.91 -40.14 -45.66
CA PRO A 542 2.92 -40.50 -44.64
C PRO A 542 4.35 -40.14 -45.06
N SER A 543 5.11 -39.52 -44.14
CA SER A 543 6.54 -39.23 -44.29
C SER A 543 7.37 -40.33 -43.62
N THR A 544 8.45 -40.78 -44.25
CA THR A 544 9.38 -41.78 -43.70
C THR A 544 10.30 -41.23 -42.62
N ASP A 545 10.56 -39.92 -42.62
CA ASP A 545 11.59 -39.28 -41.79
C ASP A 545 10.99 -38.37 -40.68
N GLY A 546 9.70 -38.54 -40.38
CA GLY A 546 8.97 -37.66 -39.48
C GLY A 546 8.71 -36.28 -40.10
N ILE A 547 8.37 -35.29 -39.27
CA ILE A 547 8.11 -33.91 -39.71
C ILE A 547 9.23 -33.01 -39.19
N THR A 548 10.12 -32.59 -40.09
CA THR A 548 11.17 -31.61 -39.79
C THR A 548 10.92 -30.34 -40.59
N LEU A 549 10.75 -29.22 -39.89
CA LEU A 549 10.47 -27.92 -40.48
C LEU A 549 11.73 -27.05 -40.41
N THR A 550 12.35 -26.85 -41.56
CA THR A 550 13.59 -26.05 -41.67
C THR A 550 13.27 -24.64 -42.11
N LEU A 551 13.59 -23.69 -41.24
CA LEU A 551 13.52 -22.26 -41.51
C LEU A 551 14.84 -21.78 -42.15
N PRO A 552 14.80 -20.67 -42.91
CA PRO A 552 15.97 -20.17 -43.63
C PRO A 552 17.01 -19.65 -42.65
N GLU A 553 18.28 -19.69 -43.06
CA GLU A 553 19.35 -19.06 -42.28
C GLU A 553 19.11 -17.55 -42.15
N PRO A 554 19.43 -16.94 -40.99
CA PRO A 554 19.36 -15.50 -40.86
C PRO A 554 20.39 -14.84 -41.79
N GLU A 555 19.95 -13.85 -42.58
CA GLU A 555 20.87 -12.99 -43.33
C GLU A 555 21.91 -12.37 -42.38
N SER A 556 23.19 -12.45 -42.75
CA SER A 556 24.29 -11.96 -41.93
C SER A 556 24.05 -10.50 -41.49
N GLY A 557 23.99 -10.28 -40.17
CA GLY A 557 23.85 -8.94 -39.59
C GLY A 557 22.47 -8.57 -39.02
N LYS A 558 21.44 -9.43 -39.11
CA LYS A 558 20.16 -9.24 -38.40
C LYS A 558 19.92 -10.39 -37.43
N ARG A 559 20.34 -10.20 -36.16
CA ARG A 559 19.94 -11.05 -35.02
C ARG A 559 18.62 -10.58 -34.43
#